data_AF-A0A0D0JUQ7-F1
#
_entry.id   AF-A0A0D0JUQ7-F1
#
_cell.length_a   1.000
_cell.length_b   1.000
_cell.length_c   1.000
_cell.angle_alpha   90.00
_cell.angle_beta   90.00
_cell.angle_gamma   90.00
#
_symmetry.space_group_name_H-M   'P 1'
#
loop_
_entity.id
_entity.type
_entity.pdbx_description
1 polymer ?
#
loop_
_entity_poly.entity_id
_entity_poly.type
_entity_poly.pdbx_seq_one_letter_code
_entity_poly.pdbx_strand_id
1 'polypeptide(L)' 'MEGAMTNPEKIYLITIRHSEPQPDNWQETFSQISGITLISTTGRHARIKATPENLKSALVALGPNAMAEEELPRHI' A
#
# COMPACT_ATOMS: atom_id res chain seq x y z
N MET A 1 -18.81 -22.93 9.57
CA MET A 1 -17.96 -22.41 8.49
C MET A 1 -18.24 -20.92 8.40
N GLU A 2 -17.49 -20.14 9.17
CA GLU A 2 -17.62 -18.68 9.12
C GLU A 2 -16.97 -18.21 7.82
N GLY A 3 -17.77 -17.63 6.93
CA GLY A 3 -17.27 -17.06 5.69
C GLY A 3 -16.28 -15.96 6.05
N ALA A 4 -15.03 -16.11 5.59
CA ALA A 4 -14.09 -15.01 5.57
C ALA A 4 -14.73 -13.90 4.74
N MET A 5 -15.36 -12.93 5.41
CA MET A 5 -15.77 -11.68 4.78
C MET A 5 -14.48 -11.01 4.34
N THR A 6 -14.04 -11.29 3.11
CA THR A 6 -12.93 -10.61 2.47
C THR A 6 -13.31 -9.15 2.44
N ASN A 7 -12.68 -8.36 3.31
CA ASN A 7 -12.86 -6.92 3.32
C ASN A 7 -12.65 -6.39 1.89
N PRO A 8 -13.52 -5.50 1.41
CA PRO A 8 -13.44 -5.04 0.02
C PRO A 8 -12.08 -4.39 -0.23
N GLU A 9 -11.54 -4.60 -1.43
CA GLU A 9 -10.34 -3.91 -1.85
C GLU A 9 -10.58 -2.41 -1.92
N LYS A 10 -9.65 -1.63 -1.37
CA LYS A 10 -9.68 -0.17 -1.42
C LYS A 10 -8.39 0.36 -2.00
N ILE A 11 -8.42 1.64 -2.39
CA ILE A 11 -7.22 2.34 -2.85
C ILE A 11 -6.56 3.01 -1.64
N TYR A 12 -5.26 2.83 -1.51
CA TYR A 12 -4.44 3.44 -0.47
C TYR A 12 -3.32 4.24 -1.11
N LEU A 13 -3.06 5.41 -0.55
CA LEU A 13 -1.85 6.19 -0.81
C LEU A 13 -0.81 5.83 0.24
N ILE A 14 0.28 5.21 -0.20
CA ILE A 14 1.45 4.91 0.62
C ILE A 14 2.47 6.03 0.47
N THR A 15 2.98 6.52 1.59
CA THR A 15 4.00 7.57 1.65
C THR A 15 5.20 7.08 2.43
N ILE A 16 6.38 7.04 1.80
CA ILE A 16 7.64 6.76 2.48
C ILE A 16 8.23 8.07 3.03
N ARG A 17 8.39 8.15 4.34
CA ARG A 17 8.89 9.33 5.04
C ARG A 17 10.28 9.75 4.56
N HIS A 18 10.54 11.05 4.63
CA HIS A 18 11.81 11.67 4.21
C HIS A 18 12.99 11.42 5.16
N SER A 19 12.74 10.87 6.34
CA SER A 19 13.73 10.68 7.42
C SER A 19 14.84 9.69 7.07
N GLU A 20 14.65 8.85 6.05
CA GLU A 20 15.63 7.85 5.63
C GLU A 20 15.94 7.97 4.12
N PRO A 21 17.13 7.52 3.67
CA PRO A 21 17.42 7.36 2.26
C PRO A 21 16.32 6.49 1.63
N GLN A 22 15.81 6.94 0.48
CA GLN A 22 14.80 6.18 -0.25
C GLN A 22 15.41 4.82 -0.60
N PRO A 23 14.81 3.69 -0.17
CA PRO A 23 15.36 2.40 -0.51
C PRO A 23 15.37 2.26 -2.04
N ASP A 24 16.50 1.84 -2.61
CA ASP A 24 16.54 1.51 -4.03
C ASP A 24 15.47 0.43 -4.30
N ASN A 25 14.69 0.64 -5.36
CA ASN A 25 13.65 -0.28 -5.81
C ASN A 25 12.55 -0.65 -4.79
N TRP A 26 12.24 0.21 -3.81
CA TRP A 26 11.12 -0.01 -2.88
C TRP A 26 9.76 -0.28 -3.57
N GLN A 27 9.62 0.13 -4.84
CA GLN A 27 8.43 -0.16 -5.64
C GLN A 27 8.28 -1.65 -5.94
N GLU A 28 9.39 -2.40 -6.07
CA GLU A 28 9.38 -3.85 -6.29
C GLU A 28 8.79 -4.61 -5.09
N THR A 29 8.85 -4.02 -3.88
CA THR A 29 8.26 -4.60 -2.67
C THR A 29 6.75 -4.85 -2.85
N PHE A 30 6.02 -3.97 -3.54
CA PHE A 30 4.59 -4.20 -3.78
C PHE A 30 4.32 -5.35 -4.75
N SER A 31 5.18 -5.53 -5.76
CA SER A 31 5.05 -6.61 -6.73
C SER A 31 5.27 -7.99 -6.11
N GLN A 32 5.97 -8.06 -4.97
CA GLN A 32 6.22 -9.29 -4.22
C GLN A 32 5.07 -9.68 -3.28
N ILE A 33 4.10 -8.79 -3.05
CA ILE A 33 3.00 -9.05 -2.11
C ILE A 33 1.76 -9.45 -2.89
N SER A 34 1.36 -10.71 -2.71
CA SER A 34 0.14 -11.23 -3.33
C SER A 34 -1.11 -10.49 -2.85
N GLY A 35 -2.00 -10.14 -3.78
CA GLY A 35 -3.23 -9.40 -3.47
C GLY A 35 -3.05 -7.89 -3.28
N ILE A 36 -1.94 -7.34 -3.77
CA ILE A 36 -1.72 -5.90 -3.95
C ILE A 36 -1.59 -5.59 -5.44
N THR A 37 -2.31 -4.59 -5.90
CA THR A 37 -2.13 -4.02 -7.24
C THR A 37 -1.51 -2.64 -7.11
N LEU A 38 -0.32 -2.45 -7.68
CA LEU A 38 0.30 -1.14 -7.80
C LEU A 38 -0.36 -0.36 -8.94
N ILE A 39 -1.01 0.77 -8.62
CA ILE A 39 -1.69 1.64 -9.60
C ILE A 39 -0.71 2.63 -10.21
N SER A 40 0.06 3.31 -9.35
CA SER A 40 1.01 4.35 -9.78
C SER A 40 2.04 4.63 -8.70
N THR A 41 3.22 5.10 -9.09
CA THR A 41 4.26 5.60 -8.18
C THR A 41 4.70 7.00 -8.59
N THR A 42 4.89 7.88 -7.61
CA THR A 42 5.36 9.26 -7.82
C THR A 42 6.32 9.64 -6.70
N GLY A 43 7.62 9.65 -7.01
CA GLY A 43 8.66 9.96 -6.02
C GLY A 43 8.68 8.94 -4.88
N ARG A 44 8.29 9.37 -3.68
CA ARG A 44 8.17 8.54 -2.46
C ARG A 44 6.73 8.07 -2.16
N HIS A 45 5.82 8.25 -3.11
CA HIS A 45 4.41 7.91 -2.98
C HIS A 45 4.06 6.75 -3.90
N ALA A 46 3.21 5.85 -3.43
CA ALA A 46 2.62 4.78 -4.23
C ALA A 46 1.11 4.74 -4.01
N ARG A 47 0.33 4.62 -5.08
CA ARG A 47 -1.10 4.30 -5.00
C ARG A 47 -1.24 2.81 -5.24
N ILE A 48 -1.83 2.11 -4.28
CA ILE A 48 -2.06 0.68 -4.36
C ILE A 48 -3.54 0.37 -4.15
N LYS A 49 -4.01 -0.71 -4.78
CA LYS A 49 -5.29 -1.33 -4.46
C LYS A 49 -5.03 -2.61 -3.67
N ALA A 50 -5.61 -2.73 -2.48
CA ALA A 50 -5.39 -3.86 -1.60
C ALA A 50 -6.56 -4.06 -0.62
N THR A 51 -6.66 -5.23 0.00
CA THR A 51 -7.47 -5.40 1.21
C THR A 51 -6.75 -4.79 2.42
N PRO A 52 -7.46 -4.46 3.53
CA PRO A 52 -6.83 -4.00 4.76
C PRO A 52 -5.77 -4.97 5.32
N GLU A 53 -5.92 -6.28 5.08
CA GLU A 53 -4.98 -7.30 5.51
C GLU A 53 -3.69 -7.25 4.68
N ASN A 54 -3.81 -7.16 3.35
CA ASN A 54 -2.67 -7.05 2.45
C ASN A 54 -1.94 -5.71 2.64
N LEU A 55 -2.67 -4.63 2.93
CA LEU A 55 -2.08 -3.34 3.28
C LEU A 55 -1.16 -3.46 4.51
N LYS A 56 -1.58 -4.17 5.55
CA LYS A 56 -0.74 -4.40 6.74
C LYS A 56 0.55 -5.11 6.36
N SER A 57 0.49 -6.14 5.51
CA SER A 57 1.67 -6.84 4.99
C SER A 57 2.61 -5.91 4.23
N ALA A 58 2.08 -4.99 3.42
CA ALA A 58 2.89 -3.98 2.73
C ALA A 58 3.58 -3.01 3.68
N LEU A 59 2.87 -2.51 4.70
CA LEU A 59 3.46 -1.62 5.69
C LEU A 59 4.58 -2.30 6.50
N VAL A 60 4.40 -3.59 6.83
CA VAL A 60 5.45 -4.39 7.48
C VAL A 60 6.67 -4.55 6.58
N ALA A 61 6.46 -4.85 5.29
CA ALA A 61 7.55 -5.05 4.33
C ALA A 61 8.34 -3.74 4.03
N LEU A 62 7.65 -2.61 3.98
CA LEU A 62 8.27 -1.29 3.78
C LEU A 62 8.92 -0.72 5.05
N GLY A 63 8.57 -1.27 6.21
CA GLY A 63 9.10 -0.87 7.50
C GLY A 63 8.43 0.39 8.10
N PRO A 64 8.93 0.86 9.26
CA PRO A 64 8.27 1.88 10.09
C PRO A 64 8.19 3.27 9.44
N ASN A 65 8.88 3.48 8.32
CA ASN A 65 8.91 4.75 7.60
C ASN A 65 7.79 4.90 6.57
N ALA A 66 7.00 3.85 6.33
CA ALA A 66 5.85 3.92 5.44
C ALA A 66 4.58 4.29 6.21
N MET A 67 3.79 5.20 5.66
CA MET A 67 2.44 5.52 6.11
C MET A 67 1.45 5.17 5.00
N ALA A 68 0.24 4.79 5.37
CA ALA A 68 -0.85 4.54 4.44
C ALA A 68 -2.06 5.39 4.78
N GLU A 69 -2.65 6.02 3.77
CA GLU A 69 -3.89 6.75 3.87
C GLU A 69 -4.90 6.13 2.90
N GLU A 70 -6.13 5.89 3.35
CA GLU A 70 -7.20 5.44 2.46
C GLU A 70 -7.59 6.58 1.52
N GLU A 71 -7.53 6.32 0.21
CA GLU A 71 -7.96 7.31 -0.78
C GLU A 71 -9.49 7.30 -0.84
N LEU A 72 -10.09 8.37 -0.31
CA LEU A 72 -11.54 8.54 -0.41
C LEU A 72 -11.92 8.82 -1.87
N PRO A 73 -12.93 8.12 -2.42
CA PRO A 73 -13.42 8.40 -3.76
C PRO A 73 -13.93 9.85 -3.80
N ARG A 74 -13.29 10.69 -4.60
CA ARG A 74 -13.76 12.05 -4.84
C ARG A 74 -15.04 11.96 -5.67
N HIS A 75 -16.17 12.35 -5.11
CA HIS A 75 -17.35 12.66 -5.92
C HIS A 75 -17.07 13.96 -6.67
N ILE A 76 -16.98 13.87 -7.99
CA ILE A 76 -16.93 15.00 -8.92
C ILE A 76 -18.33 15.17 -9.49
#